data_AF-A0A7Z0Q0Q9-F1
#
_entry.id   AF-A0A7Z0Q0Q9-F1
#
_cell.length_a   1.000
_cell.length_b   1.000
_cell.length_c   1.000
_cell.angle_alpha   90.00
_cell.angle_beta   90.00
_cell.angle_gamma   90.00
#
_symmetry.space_group_name_H-M   'P 1'
#
loop_
_entity.id
_entity.type
_entity.pdbx_description
1 polymer ?
#
loop_
_entity_poly.entity_id
_entity_poly.type
_entity_poly.pdbx_seq_one_letter_code
_entity_poly.pdbx_strand_id
1 'polypeptide(L)' 'TEQGELERRQDGVDKRVAHLHLTATSRRRIAEVRELEAGVLAEALRALTDGELDALGSALSALGSLERAVRDGG' A
#
# COMPACT_ATOMS: atom_id res chain seq x y z
N THR A 1 -13.86 14.33 2.98
CA THR A 1 -14.60 15.57 3.29
C THR A 1 -13.65 16.76 3.20
N GLU A 2 -14.18 17.98 3.15
CA GLU A 2 -13.60 19.21 2.57
C GLU A 2 -13.29 19.12 1.07
N GLN A 3 -12.57 18.09 0.62
CA GLN A 3 -12.18 17.92 -0.80
C GLN A 3 -13.07 16.93 -1.58
N GLY A 4 -14.14 16.42 -0.97
CA GLY A 4 -15.01 15.40 -1.59
C GLY A 4 -14.39 14.00 -1.70
N GLU A 5 -13.20 13.77 -1.13
CA GLU A 5 -12.48 12.48 -1.27
C GLU A 5 -12.95 11.38 -0.30
N LEU A 6 -13.64 11.78 0.77
CA LEU A 6 -14.16 10.87 1.77
C LEU A 6 -15.62 11.17 2.03
N GLU A 7 -16.42 10.11 2.10
CA GLU A 7 -17.77 10.08 2.63
C GLU A 7 -17.72 9.71 4.10
N ARG A 8 -18.42 10.48 4.93
CA ARG A 8 -18.60 10.18 6.36
C ARG A 8 -19.91 9.44 6.53
N ARG A 9 -19.87 8.21 7.06
CA ARG A 9 -21.05 7.38 7.34
C ARG A 9 -21.13 7.08 8.82
N GLN A 10 -22.30 7.28 9.42
CA GLN A 10 -22.50 6.98 10.84
C GLN A 10 -22.47 5.47 11.07
N ASP A 11 -21.89 5.05 12.18
CA ASP A 11 -21.91 3.65 12.57
C ASP A 11 -23.33 3.19 12.91
N GLY A 12 -23.67 1.98 12.49
CA GLY A 12 -25.01 1.41 12.68
C GLY A 12 -25.31 0.95 14.10
N VAL A 13 -24.27 0.75 14.92
CA VAL A 13 -24.35 0.23 16.30
C VAL A 13 -24.13 1.35 17.32
N ASP A 14 -23.12 2.21 17.13
CA ASP A 14 -22.88 3.39 17.98
C ASP A 14 -22.95 4.68 17.15
N LYS A 15 -24.07 5.39 17.27
CA LYS A 15 -24.31 6.67 16.56
C LYS A 15 -23.29 7.77 16.87
N ARG A 16 -22.45 7.65 17.89
CA ARG A 16 -21.39 8.62 18.17
C ARG A 16 -20.17 8.43 17.25
N VAL A 17 -20.03 7.25 16.67
CA VAL A 17 -18.93 6.90 15.76
C VAL A 17 -19.33 7.17 14.32
N ALA A 18 -18.39 7.67 13.53
CA ALA A 18 -18.54 7.79 12.09
C ALA A 18 -17.30 7.25 11.37
N HIS A 19 -17.55 6.37 10.42
CA HIS A 19 -16.54 5.79 9.56
C HIS A 19 -16.29 6.67 8.35
N LEU A 20 -15.03 6.73 7.94
CA LEU A 20 -14.61 7.40 6.72
C LEU A 20 -14.48 6.35 5.62
N HIS A 21 -15.15 6.58 4.51
CA HIS A 21 -15.07 5.75 3.33
C HIS A 21 -14.55 6.58 2.17
N LEU A 22 -13.64 6.01 1.39
CA LEU A 22 -13.24 6.60 0.10
C LEU A 22 -14.48 6.78 -0.78
N THR A 23 -14.53 7.87 -1.53
CA THR A 23 -15.51 7.99 -2.61
C THR A 23 -15.10 7.12 -3.79
N ALA A 24 -16.00 6.96 -4.76
CA ALA A 24 -15.67 6.28 -6.02
C ALA A 24 -14.53 7.00 -6.76
N THR A 25 -14.53 8.33 -6.74
CA THR A 25 -13.48 9.16 -7.36
C THR A 25 -12.12 8.93 -6.68
N SER A 26 -12.08 8.94 -5.35
CA SER A 26 -10.82 8.74 -4.62
C SER A 26 -10.28 7.33 -4.79
N ARG A 27 -11.16 6.32 -4.80
CA ARG A 27 -10.76 4.95 -5.15
C ARG A 27 -10.08 4.89 -6.51
N ARG A 28 -10.65 5.57 -7.52
CA ARG A 28 -10.08 5.63 -8.86
C ARG A 28 -8.72 6.32 -8.88
N ARG A 29 -8.61 7.49 -8.25
CA ARG A 29 -7.34 8.24 -8.19
C ARG A 29 -6.23 7.45 -7.49
N ILE A 30 -6.55 6.77 -6.38
CA ILE A 30 -5.59 5.90 -5.70
C ILE A 30 -5.16 4.75 -6.62
N ALA A 31 -6.09 4.16 -7.37
CA ALA A 31 -5.75 3.12 -8.34
C ALA A 31 -4.84 3.66 -9.45
N GLU A 32 -5.13 4.84 -10.00
CA GLU A 32 -4.29 5.50 -11.01
C GLU A 32 -2.86 5.73 -10.50
N VAL A 33 -2.70 6.23 -9.28
CA VAL A 33 -1.37 6.42 -8.67
C VAL A 33 -0.66 5.08 -8.46
N ARG A 34 -1.37 4.04 -8.00
CA ARG A 34 -0.78 2.71 -7.82
C ARG A 34 -0.30 2.10 -9.13
N GLU A 35 -1.05 2.27 -10.22
CA GLU A 35 -0.63 1.81 -11.55
C GLU A 35 0.62 2.56 -12.02
N LEU A 36 0.72 3.87 -11.77
CA LEU A 36 1.93 4.65 -12.07
C LEU A 36 3.13 4.17 -11.26
N GLU A 37 2.98 3.98 -9.95
CA GLU A 37 4.02 3.45 -9.07
C GLU A 37 4.49 2.06 -9.52
N ALA A 38 3.54 1.18 -9.85
CA ALA A 38 3.84 -0.16 -10.35
C ALA A 38 4.56 -0.12 -11.69
N GLY A 39 4.18 0.79 -12.60
CA GLY A 39 4.86 0.99 -13.88
C GLY A 39 6.32 1.42 -13.71
N VAL A 40 6.55 2.44 -12.88
CA VAL A 40 7.92 2.94 -12.58
C VAL A 40 8.78 1.82 -11.97
N LEU A 41 8.22 1.07 -11.02
CA LEU A 41 8.94 -0.02 -10.40
C LEU A 41 9.23 -1.15 -11.39
N ALA A 42 8.26 -1.52 -12.23
CA ALA A 42 8.43 -2.56 -13.24
C ALA A 42 9.50 -2.18 -14.27
N GLU A 43 9.58 -0.92 -14.69
CA GLU A 43 10.64 -0.42 -15.56
C GLU A 43 12.01 -0.52 -14.90
N ALA A 44 12.13 -0.08 -13.65
CA ALA A 44 13.39 -0.18 -12.90
C ALA A 44 13.85 -1.65 -12.72
N LEU A 45 12.92 -2.54 -12.38
CA LEU A 45 13.20 -3.97 -12.22
C LEU A 45 13.62 -4.63 -13.54
N ARG A 46 13.02 -4.25 -14.67
CA ARG A 46 13.41 -4.77 -16.00
C ARG A 46 14.81 -4.35 -16.45
N ALA A 47 15.38 -3.29 -15.85
CA ALA A 47 16.74 -2.85 -16.16
C ALA A 47 17.80 -3.66 -15.40
N LEU A 48 17.40 -4.45 -14.40
CA LEU A 48 18.30 -5.30 -13.63
C LEU A 48 18.55 -6.62 -14.37
N THR A 49 19.75 -7.16 -14.18
CA THR A 49 20.06 -8.53 -14.58
C THR A 49 19.35 -9.55 -13.69
N ASP A 50 19.19 -10.78 -14.18
CA ASP A 50 18.59 -11.87 -13.40
C ASP A 50 19.28 -12.06 -12.04
N GLY A 51 20.63 -11.96 -12.01
CA GLY A 51 21.41 -12.06 -10.77
C GLY A 51 21.19 -10.91 -9.79
N GLU A 52 20.99 -9.68 -10.29
CA GLU A 52 20.65 -8.53 -9.44
C GLU A 52 19.22 -8.63 -8.89
N LEU A 53 18.28 -9.13 -9.69
CA LEU A 53 16.91 -9.42 -9.25
C LEU A 53 16.87 -10.49 -8.15
N ASP A 54 17.62 -11.58 -8.30
CA ASP A 54 17.72 -12.64 -7.29
C ASP A 54 18.34 -12.14 -5.98
N ALA A 55 19.40 -11.32 -6.08
CA ALA A 55 20.03 -10.70 -4.91
C ALA A 55 19.06 -9.76 -4.19
N LEU A 56 18.31 -8.95 -4.94
CA LEU A 56 17.29 -8.06 -4.40
C LEU A 56 16.17 -8.83 -3.68
N GLY A 57 15.65 -9.90 -4.29
CA GLY A 57 14.63 -10.76 -3.69
C GLY A 57 15.10 -11.42 -2.39
N SER A 58 16.36 -11.88 -2.36
CA SER A 58 16.99 -12.45 -1.17
C SER A 58 17.10 -11.43 -0.03
N ALA A 59 17.56 -10.21 -0.33
CA ALA A 59 17.69 -9.14 0.65
C ALA A 59 16.34 -8.72 1.24
N LEU A 60 15.31 -8.56 0.41
CA LEU A 60 13.94 -8.22 0.87
C LEU A 60 13.38 -9.31 1.79
N SER A 61 13.59 -10.57 1.45
CA SER A 61 13.13 -11.70 2.27
C SER A 61 13.81 -11.75 3.64
N ALA A 62 15.13 -11.47 3.69
CA ALA A 62 15.88 -11.39 4.93
C ALA A 62 15.40 -10.23 5.83
N LEU A 63 15.19 -9.04 5.24
CA LEU A 63 14.67 -7.87 5.96
C LEU A 63 13.27 -8.14 6.53
N GLY A 64 12.37 -8.75 5.75
CA GLY A 64 11.03 -9.10 6.25
C GLY A 64 11.07 -10.15 7.37
N SER A 65 12.05 -11.05 7.35
CA SER A 65 12.25 -12.01 8.44
C SER A 65 12.76 -11.34 9.71
N LEU A 66 13.66 -10.36 9.57
CA LEU A 66 14.15 -9.55 10.68
C LEU A 66 13.02 -8.70 11.30
N GLU A 67 12.21 -8.05 10.48
CA GLU A 67 11.07 -7.25 10.95
C GLU A 67 10.11 -8.09 11.81
N ARG A 68 9.76 -9.29 11.35
CA ARG A 68 8.92 -10.22 12.11
C ARG A 68 9.59 -10.65 13.42
N ALA A 69 10.86 -11.02 13.37
CA ALA A 69 11.60 -11.42 14.58
C ALA A 69 11.64 -10.30 15.63
N VAL A 70 11.77 -9.04 15.21
CA VAL A 70 11.72 -7.88 16.12
C VAL A 70 10.31 -7.64 16.67
N ARG A 71 9.27 -7.80 15.85
CA ARG A 71 7.87 -7.62 16.27
C ARG A 71 7.41 -8.70 17.25
N ASP A 72 7.80 -9.94 17.00
CA ASP A 72 7.32 -11.12 17.74
C ASP A 72 8.22 -11.46 18.93
N GLY A 73 9.44 -10.91 18.97
CA GLY A 73 10.42 -11.06 20.06
C GLY A 73 10.43 -9.93 21.09
N GLY A 74 9.41 -9.06 21.08
CA GLY A 74 9.24 -7.92 22.01
C GLY A 74 8.14 -8.13 23.04
#